data_AF-A0A939JF56-F1
#
_entry.id   AF-A0A939JF56-F1
#
_cell.length_a   1.000
_cell.length_b   1.000
_cell.length_c   1.000
_cell.angle_alpha   90.00
_cell.angle_beta   90.00
_cell.angle_gamma   90.00
#
_symmetry.space_group_name_H-M   'P 1'
#
loop_
_entity.id
_entity.type
_entity.pdbx_description
1 polymer ?
#
loop_
_entity_poly.entity_id
_entity_poly.type
_entity_poly.pdbx_seq_one_letter_code
_entity_poly.pdbx_strand_id
1 'polypeptide(L)'
;MSVDANHLATKGDLEALALRLLEQLRPALPAPTPPEEYLPLEEVAQATRVSVRTVKKWVTEGKPDQKGRIIKLLAVEFSPGYLRVPRAALLAYGQGLGFTIADLRSVPPLRVAS
;
A
#
# COMPACT_ATOMS: atom_id res chain seq x y z
N MET A 1 -1.46 -33.23 50.71
CA MET A 1 -1.38 -31.84 50.22
C MET A 1 -2.68 -31.54 49.52
N SER A 2 -3.64 -30.90 50.21
CA SER A 2 -4.93 -30.55 49.60
C SER A 2 -4.70 -29.43 48.61
N VAL A 3 -5.13 -29.65 47.37
CA VAL A 3 -5.24 -28.58 46.39
C VAL A 3 -6.55 -27.87 46.72
N ASP A 4 -6.46 -26.75 47.42
CA ASP A 4 -7.61 -25.94 47.81
C ASP A 4 -8.35 -25.44 46.56
N ALA A 5 -9.59 -25.92 46.40
CA ALA A 5 -10.43 -25.72 45.21
C ALA A 5 -11.12 -24.34 45.14
N ASN A 6 -10.62 -23.32 45.85
CA ASN A 6 -11.27 -22.00 45.98
C ASN A 6 -10.35 -20.81 45.68
N HIS A 7 -9.42 -20.97 44.74
CA HIS A 7 -8.73 -19.81 44.15
C HIS A 7 -9.65 -19.13 43.14
N LEU A 8 -10.67 -18.41 43.64
CA LEU A 8 -11.46 -17.49 42.83
C LEU A 8 -10.53 -16.37 42.37
N ALA A 9 -10.26 -16.30 41.06
CA ALA A 9 -9.50 -15.20 40.47
C ALA A 9 -10.18 -13.88 40.83
N THR A 10 -9.42 -12.95 41.41
CA THR A 10 -9.95 -11.63 41.73
C THR A 10 -10.14 -10.83 40.45
N LYS A 11 -10.98 -9.79 40.50
CA LYS A 11 -11.17 -8.88 39.36
C LYS A 11 -9.83 -8.33 38.83
N GLY A 12 -8.87 -8.07 39.72
CA GLY A 12 -7.53 -7.62 39.35
C GLY A 12 -6.71 -8.68 38.60
N ASP A 13 -6.86 -9.96 38.94
CA ASP A 13 -6.19 -11.06 38.23
C ASP A 13 -6.72 -11.20 36.80
N LEU A 14 -8.04 -11.01 36.62
CA LEU A 14 -8.68 -11.03 35.30
C LEU A 14 -8.26 -9.82 34.46
N GLU A 15 -8.15 -8.64 35.06
CA GLU A 15 -7.66 -7.43 34.36
C GLU A 15 -6.19 -7.56 33.96
N ALA A 16 -5.35 -8.12 34.84
CA ALA A 16 -3.94 -8.38 34.55
C ALA A 16 -3.75 -9.42 33.45
N LEU A 17 -4.59 -10.46 33.42
CA LEU A 17 -4.59 -11.47 32.37
C LEU A 17 -5.08 -10.89 31.04
N ALA A 18 -6.12 -10.07 31.05
CA ALA A 18 -6.62 -9.39 29.85
C ALA A 18 -5.56 -8.46 29.23
N LEU A 19 -4.83 -7.70 30.05
CA LEU A 19 -3.73 -6.84 29.59
C LEU A 19 -2.60 -7.65 28.96
N ARG A 20 -2.20 -8.76 29.59
CA ARG A 20 -1.17 -9.66 29.04
C ARG A 20 -1.58 -10.29 27.72
N LEU A 21 -2.84 -10.70 27.59
CA LEU A 21 -3.37 -11.24 26.33
C LEU A 21 -3.36 -10.17 25.23
N LEU A 22 -3.74 -8.92 25.54
CA LEU A 22 -3.70 -7.83 24.58
C LEU A 22 -2.27 -7.51 24.12
N GLU A 23 -1.29 -7.53 25.02
CA GLU A 23 0.13 -7.35 24.66
C GLU A 23 0.66 -8.47 23.76
N GLN A 24 0.27 -9.73 24.05
CA GLN A 24 0.64 -10.89 23.23
C GLN A 24 -0.04 -10.90 21.86
N LEU A 25 -1.24 -10.34 21.74
CA LEU A 25 -1.99 -10.24 20.49
C LEU A 25 -1.61 -8.99 19.66
N ARG A 26 -0.95 -7.99 20.27
CA ARG A 26 -0.47 -6.78 19.59
C ARG A 26 0.38 -7.04 18.34
N PRO A 27 1.33 -8.01 18.30
CA PRO A 27 2.07 -8.34 17.08
C PRO A 27 1.24 -9.09 16.01
N ALA A 28 0.04 -9.59 16.36
CA ALA A 28 -0.88 -10.26 15.44
C ALA A 28 -1.97 -9.33 14.91
N LEU A 29 -2.04 -8.08 15.39
CA LEU A 29 -2.94 -7.08 14.81
C LEU A 29 -2.42 -6.72 13.41
N PRO A 30 -3.24 -6.88 12.36
CA PRO A 30 -2.84 -6.45 11.03
C PRO A 30 -2.50 -4.96 11.12
N ALA A 31 -1.30 -4.61 10.64
CA ALA A 31 -0.92 -3.21 10.52
C ALA A 31 -2.06 -2.47 9.81
N PRO A 32 -2.46 -1.28 10.28
CA PRO A 32 -3.49 -0.51 9.60
C PRO A 32 -3.10 -0.39 8.14
N THR A 33 -3.97 -0.88 7.24
CA THR A 33 -3.73 -0.80 5.81
C THR A 33 -3.45 0.67 5.52
N PRO A 34 -2.27 1.03 4.99
CA PRO A 34 -1.99 2.42 4.68
C PRO A 34 -3.12 2.93 3.77
N PRO A 35 -3.59 4.17 3.96
CA PRO A 35 -4.66 4.72 3.15
C PRO A 35 -4.31 4.51 1.68
N GLU A 36 -5.28 3.98 0.93
CA GLU A 36 -5.07 3.66 -0.47
C GLU A 36 -4.78 4.96 -1.24
N GLU A 37 -3.52 5.11 -1.63
CA GLU A 37 -3.01 6.34 -2.23
C GLU A 37 -3.22 6.28 -3.75
N TYR A 38 -3.99 7.24 -4.27
CA TYR A 38 -4.33 7.34 -5.69
C TYR A 38 -3.55 8.48 -6.34
N LEU A 39 -2.61 8.13 -7.21
CA LEU A 39 -1.71 9.08 -7.86
C LEU A 39 -2.28 9.54 -9.21
N PRO A 40 -2.31 10.84 -9.52
CA PRO A 40 -2.60 11.33 -10.87
C PRO A 40 -1.51 10.89 -11.87
N LEU A 41 -1.84 10.88 -13.17
CA LEU A 41 -0.90 10.41 -14.20
C LEU A 41 0.38 11.25 -14.26
N GLU A 42 0.31 12.52 -13.92
CA GLU A 42 1.43 13.46 -13.84
C GLU A 42 2.45 13.05 -12.79
N GLU A 43 1.99 12.66 -11.60
CA GLU A 43 2.85 12.18 -10.52
C GLU A 43 3.48 10.83 -10.88
N VAL A 44 2.70 9.94 -11.50
CA VAL A 44 3.21 8.66 -12.01
C VAL A 44 4.29 8.89 -13.06
N ALA A 45 4.08 9.84 -13.97
CA ALA A 45 5.03 10.20 -15.02
C ALA A 45 6.34 10.75 -14.44
N GLN A 46 6.26 11.64 -13.43
CA GLN A 46 7.42 12.14 -12.71
C GLN A 46 8.18 11.02 -12.01
N ALA A 47 7.47 10.18 -11.26
CA ALA A 47 8.07 9.12 -10.47
C ALA A 47 8.73 8.03 -11.34
N THR A 48 8.19 7.78 -12.53
CA THR A 48 8.76 6.82 -13.50
C THR A 48 9.68 7.46 -14.54
N ARG A 49 9.87 8.78 -14.49
CA ARG A 49 10.68 9.58 -15.45
C ARG A 49 10.29 9.35 -16.91
N VAL A 50 9.00 9.15 -17.18
CA VAL A 50 8.45 9.02 -18.53
C VAL A 50 7.44 10.13 -18.81
N SER A 51 7.06 10.29 -20.08
CA SER A 51 6.01 11.25 -20.42
C SER A 51 4.62 10.79 -19.93
N VAL A 52 3.74 11.74 -19.60
CA VAL A 52 2.33 11.45 -19.27
C VAL A 52 1.63 10.68 -20.39
N ARG A 53 1.98 10.96 -21.65
CA ARG A 53 1.49 10.21 -22.82
C ARG A 53 1.89 8.73 -22.74
N THR A 54 3.11 8.43 -22.29
CA THR A 54 3.58 7.06 -22.09
C THR A 54 2.83 6.36 -20.97
N VAL A 55 2.59 7.05 -19.85
CA VAL A 55 1.78 6.50 -18.75
C VAL A 55 0.35 6.21 -19.22
N LYS A 56 -0.25 7.12 -19.99
CA LYS A 56 -1.58 6.92 -20.59
C LYS A 56 -1.60 5.69 -21.49
N LYS A 57 -0.55 5.48 -22.30
CA LYS A 57 -0.39 4.25 -23.10
C LYS A 57 -0.29 2.99 -22.25
N TRP A 58 0.41 3.03 -21.11
CA TRP A 58 0.46 1.88 -20.21
C TRP A 58 -0.92 1.51 -19.66
N VAL A 59 -1.78 2.49 -19.45
CA VAL A 59 -3.17 2.26 -19.02
C VAL A 59 -4.02 1.70 -20.16
N THR A 60 -3.97 2.30 -21.35
CA THR A 60 -4.87 1.94 -22.46
C THR A 60 -4.42 0.71 -23.25
N GLU A 61 -3.15 0.72 -23.67
CA GLU A 61 -2.54 -0.26 -24.58
C GLU A 61 -1.75 -1.32 -23.79
N GLY A 62 -1.11 -0.92 -22.70
CA GLY A 62 -0.18 -1.75 -21.94
C GLY A 62 1.24 -1.72 -22.48
N LYS A 63 2.12 -2.49 -21.83
CA LYS A 63 3.53 -2.65 -22.21
C LYS A 63 3.90 -4.13 -22.17
N PRO A 64 4.76 -4.61 -23.10
CA PRO A 64 5.33 -5.94 -22.97
C PRO A 64 6.24 -6.05 -21.74
N ASP A 65 6.04 -7.11 -20.98
CA ASP A 65 6.91 -7.60 -19.91
C ASP A 65 8.17 -8.28 -20.49
N GLN A 66 9.15 -8.59 -19.64
CA GLN A 66 10.36 -9.34 -20.00
C GLN A 66 10.06 -10.70 -20.65
N LYS A 67 8.88 -11.28 -20.37
CA LYS A 67 8.39 -12.53 -20.97
C LYS A 67 7.53 -12.32 -22.23
N GLY A 68 7.47 -11.10 -22.76
CA GLY A 68 6.70 -10.76 -23.97
C GLY A 68 5.18 -10.65 -23.78
N ARG A 69 4.67 -10.77 -22.55
CA ARG A 69 3.24 -10.61 -22.25
C ARG A 69 2.88 -9.15 -22.10
N ILE A 70 1.75 -8.72 -22.66
CA ILE A 70 1.28 -7.34 -22.49
C ILE A 70 0.64 -7.19 -21.11
N ILE A 71 1.21 -6.31 -20.28
CA ILE A 71 0.68 -5.95 -18.97
C ILE A 71 0.16 -4.51 -19.05
N LYS A 72 -1.04 -4.27 -18.53
CA LYS A 72 -1.62 -2.92 -18.44
C LYS A 72 -1.45 -2.35 -17.04
N LEU A 73 -1.24 -1.04 -16.96
CA LEU A 73 -1.28 -0.32 -15.71
C LEU A 73 -2.73 -0.11 -15.30
N LEU A 74 -3.10 -0.59 -14.11
CA LEU A 74 -4.44 -0.37 -13.58
C LEU A 74 -4.60 1.11 -13.21
N ALA A 75 -5.65 1.74 -13.75
CA ALA A 75 -6.08 3.07 -13.37
C ALA A 75 -7.59 3.07 -13.14
N VAL A 76 -8.02 3.90 -12.21
CA VAL A 76 -9.42 4.15 -11.86
C VAL A 76 -9.78 5.53 -12.37
N GLU A 77 -10.90 5.64 -13.07
CA GLU A 77 -11.43 6.91 -13.54
C GLU A 77 -12.35 7.50 -12.45
N PHE A 78 -11.98 8.65 -11.90
CA PHE A 78 -12.77 9.33 -10.87
C PHE A 78 -13.75 10.35 -11.47
N SER A 79 -13.40 10.90 -12.62
CA SER A 79 -14.26 11.74 -13.47
C SER A 79 -13.80 11.62 -14.92
N PRO A 80 -14.64 11.97 -15.92
CA PRO A 80 -14.30 11.78 -17.32
C PRO A 80 -12.94 12.39 -17.70
N GLY A 81 -11.99 11.55 -18.07
CA GLY A 81 -10.63 11.94 -18.43
C GLY A 81 -9.63 12.09 -17.27
N TYR A 82 -10.08 11.97 -16.02
CA TYR A 82 -9.23 12.03 -14.82
C TYR A 82 -8.96 10.62 -14.29
N LEU A 83 -7.92 10.01 -14.84
CA LEU A 83 -7.41 8.71 -14.41
C LEU A 83 -6.48 8.87 -13.21
N ARG A 84 -6.68 8.01 -12.21
CA ARG A 84 -5.79 7.87 -11.06
C ARG A 84 -5.30 6.45 -10.92
N VAL A 85 -4.02 6.30 -10.64
CA VAL A 85 -3.36 5.01 -10.50
C VAL A 85 -3.21 4.71 -9.02
N PRO A 86 -3.78 3.60 -8.51
CA PRO A 86 -3.49 3.16 -7.16
C PRO A 86 -2.00 2.90 -7.02
N ARG A 87 -1.38 3.43 -5.96
CA ARG A 87 0.07 3.27 -5.74
C ARG A 87 0.47 1.80 -5.66
N ALA A 88 -0.36 0.95 -5.05
CA ALA A 88 -0.15 -0.50 -5.03
C ALA A 88 -0.10 -1.11 -6.44
N ALA A 89 -0.96 -0.65 -7.36
CA ALA A 89 -0.95 -1.09 -8.75
C ALA A 89 0.30 -0.63 -9.49
N LEU A 90 0.77 0.60 -9.25
CA LEU A 90 2.02 1.08 -9.82
C LEU A 90 3.21 0.23 -9.37
N LEU A 91 3.24 -0.17 -8.09
CA LEU A 91 4.29 -1.04 -7.55
C LEU A 91 4.25 -2.45 -8.15
N ALA A 92 3.07 -3.06 -8.24
CA ALA A 92 2.90 -4.35 -8.88
C ALA A 92 3.31 -4.32 -10.36
N TYR A 93 2.98 -3.22 -11.07
CA TYR A 93 3.40 -3.00 -12.45
C TYR A 93 4.92 -2.87 -12.57
N GLY A 94 5.59 -2.26 -11.58
CA GLY A 94 7.04 -2.12 -11.56
C GLY A 94 7.84 -3.36 -11.26
N GLN A 95 7.26 -4.30 -10.49
CA GLN A 95 7.89 -5.60 -10.26
C GLN A 95 8.06 -6.40 -11.56
N GLY A 96 7.16 -6.27 -12.53
CA GLY A 96 7.34 -6.85 -13.87
C GLY A 96 8.41 -6.13 -14.71
N LEU A 97 8.62 -4.84 -14.47
CA LEU A 97 9.47 -3.98 -15.31
C LEU A 97 10.85 -3.67 -14.72
N GLY A 98 11.14 -4.13 -13.51
CA GLY A 98 12.42 -3.92 -12.84
C GLY A 98 12.63 -2.54 -12.21
N PHE A 99 11.55 -1.82 -11.83
CA PHE A 99 11.66 -0.59 -11.04
C PHE A 99 11.12 -0.78 -9.61
N THR A 100 11.67 -0.05 -8.64
CA THR A 100 11.40 -0.25 -7.20
C THR A 100 10.82 0.99 -6.51
N ILE A 101 10.29 0.84 -5.28
CA ILE A 101 9.80 1.94 -4.43
C ILE A 101 10.86 3.02 -4.21
N ALA A 102 12.15 2.65 -4.21
CA ALA A 102 13.26 3.58 -4.03
C ALA A 102 13.31 4.63 -5.15
N ASP A 103 12.93 4.24 -6.38
CA ASP A 103 12.87 5.13 -7.53
C ASP A 103 11.72 6.13 -7.44
N LEU A 104 10.63 5.76 -6.75
CA LEU A 104 9.45 6.60 -6.53
C LEU A 104 9.61 7.60 -5.38
N ARG A 105 10.50 7.33 -4.40
CA ARG A 105 10.69 8.16 -3.20
C ARG A 105 11.56 9.40 -3.43
N SER A 106 12.22 9.54 -4.58
CA SER A 106 13.10 10.68 -4.87
C SER A 106 12.38 11.87 -5.54
N VAL A 107 11.04 11.91 -5.54
CA VAL A 107 10.29 13.06 -6.06
C VAL A 107 10.18 14.12 -4.95
N PRO A 108 10.88 15.26 -5.03
CA PRO A 108 10.75 16.32 -4.04
C PRO A 108 9.32 16.88 -4.06
N PRO A 109 8.77 17.30 -2.90
CA PRO A 109 7.46 17.93 -2.86
C PRO A 109 7.50 19.21 -3.69
N LEU A 110 6.64 19.31 -4.71
CA LEU A 110 6.45 20.53 -5.48
C LEU A 110 5.99 21.63 -4.53
N ARG A 111 6.82 22.66 -4.34
CA ARG A 111 6.34 23.95 -3.84
C ARG A 111 5.39 24.49 -4.88
N VAL A 112 4.11 24.55 -4.53
CA VAL A 112 3.11 25.26 -5.31
C VAL A 112 3.49 26.74 -5.23
N ALA A 113 4.02 27.29 -6.32
CA ALA A 113 4.20 28.73 -6.43
C ALA A 113 2.81 29.35 -6.63
N SER A 114 2.41 30.12 -5.62
CA SER A 114 1.25 31.02 -5.60
C SER A 114 1.36 32.12 -6.64
#